data_AF-A0A942PQ94-F1
#
_entry.id   AF-A0A942PQ94-F1
#
_cell.length_a   1.000
_cell.length_b   1.000
_cell.length_c   1.000
_cell.angle_alpha   90.00
_cell.angle_beta   90.00
_cell.angle_gamma   90.00
#
_symmetry.space_group_name_H-M   'P 1'
#
loop_
_entity.id
_entity.type
_entity.pdbx_description
1 polymer ?
#
loop_
_entity_poly.entity_id
_entity_poly.type
_entity_poly.pdbx_seq_one_letter_code
_entity_poly.pdbx_strand_id
1 'polypeptide(L)'
;MVSFRAVPCAVAALIVSASAAIAHVTLSQRSAPAESSFRASFTVPHGCQGAATTRVSFWLPESIVQAKPMVKPGWKIEILRVKLETPINGPHGTKITERVAKIVFSGGNIPDDQIDEFVLQLRLPKEAGTLYFPVEQACGEKRMGWTEIPASHQTTRDLENPAAMLMVTPKP
;
A
#
# COMPACT_ATOMS: atom_id res chain seq x y z
N MET A 1 69.23 -24.72 1.78
CA MET A 1 68.06 -24.54 0.89
C MET A 1 66.81 -24.88 1.69
N VAL A 2 66.09 -23.89 2.20
CA VAL A 2 64.79 -24.09 2.85
C VAL A 2 63.83 -23.14 2.13
N SER A 3 62.95 -23.71 1.32
CA SER A 3 61.98 -22.97 0.51
C SER A 3 60.69 -22.84 1.32
N PHE A 4 60.40 -21.64 1.81
CA PHE A 4 59.10 -21.32 2.42
C PHE A 4 58.08 -21.11 1.30
N ARG A 5 57.15 -22.05 1.17
CA ARG A 5 55.94 -21.88 0.35
C ARG A 5 54.94 -21.03 1.13
N ALA A 6 54.73 -19.80 0.68
CA ALA A 6 53.63 -18.97 1.17
C ALA A 6 52.29 -19.56 0.70
N VAL A 7 51.41 -19.90 1.63
CA VAL A 7 50.02 -20.30 1.36
C VAL A 7 49.19 -19.02 1.26
N PRO A 8 48.54 -18.71 0.13
CA PRO A 8 47.69 -17.53 0.04
C PRO A 8 46.41 -17.77 0.86
N CYS A 9 46.19 -16.93 1.86
CA CYS A 9 44.96 -16.89 2.63
C CYS A 9 43.86 -16.26 1.75
N ALA A 10 42.99 -17.09 1.18
CA ALA A 10 41.86 -16.62 0.39
C ALA A 10 40.83 -15.98 1.32
N VAL A 11 40.76 -14.64 1.34
CA VAL A 11 39.71 -13.89 2.03
C VAL A 11 38.42 -14.07 1.24
N ALA A 12 37.54 -14.94 1.71
CA ALA A 12 36.19 -15.08 1.17
C ALA A 12 35.40 -13.81 1.49
N ALA A 13 35.17 -12.97 0.48
CA ALA A 13 34.31 -11.81 0.60
C ALA A 13 32.86 -12.29 0.85
N LEU A 14 32.40 -12.17 2.09
CA LEU A 14 30.99 -12.30 2.45
C LEU A 14 30.22 -11.19 1.73
N ILE A 15 29.53 -11.56 0.65
CA ILE A 15 28.53 -10.70 0.02
C ILE A 15 27.35 -10.64 1.01
N VAL A 16 27.37 -9.64 1.89
CA VAL A 16 26.21 -9.28 2.69
C VAL A 16 25.19 -8.73 1.70
N SER A 17 24.24 -9.57 1.30
CA SER A 17 23.02 -9.12 0.66
C SER A 17 22.28 -8.24 1.66
N ALA A 18 22.44 -6.92 1.54
CA ALA A 18 21.62 -5.97 2.28
C ALA A 18 20.16 -6.24 1.89
N SER A 19 19.41 -6.92 2.75
CA SER A 19 17.96 -6.94 2.65
C SER A 19 17.53 -5.48 2.78
N ALA A 20 16.96 -4.92 1.70
CA ALA A 20 16.30 -3.63 1.80
C ALA A 20 15.26 -3.76 2.91
N ALA A 21 15.42 -3.02 4.01
CA ALA A 21 14.40 -2.95 5.04
C ALA A 21 13.12 -2.43 4.37
N ILE A 22 12.08 -3.27 4.29
CA ILE A 22 10.81 -2.93 3.64
C ILE A 22 10.03 -2.04 4.62
N ALA A 23 10.28 -0.74 4.56
CA ALA A 23 9.61 0.25 5.41
C ALA A 23 8.29 0.77 4.82
N HIS A 24 8.07 0.57 3.52
CA HIS A 24 6.94 1.17 2.82
C HIS A 24 5.65 0.36 3.01
N VAL A 25 4.51 1.04 3.10
CA VAL A 25 3.22 0.36 3.00
C VAL A 25 3.06 -0.21 1.59
N THR A 26 2.78 -1.51 1.49
CA THR A 26 2.64 -2.19 0.20
C THR A 26 1.38 -3.04 0.14
N LEU A 27 0.93 -3.31 -1.08
CA LEU A 27 -0.10 -4.31 -1.35
C LEU A 27 0.51 -5.70 -1.43
N SER A 28 -0.14 -6.68 -0.80
CA SER A 28 0.25 -8.09 -0.89
C SER A 28 0.09 -8.66 -2.30
N GLN A 29 -0.99 -8.27 -3.00
CA GLN A 29 -1.19 -8.54 -4.43
C GLN A 29 -1.03 -7.23 -5.21
N ARG A 30 -0.13 -7.23 -6.20
CA ARG A 30 0.22 -6.01 -6.97
C ARG A 30 -0.32 -6.01 -8.39
N SER A 31 -1.08 -7.03 -8.77
CA SER A 31 -1.83 -7.04 -10.03
C SER A 31 -3.15 -7.79 -9.90
N ALA A 32 -4.14 -7.37 -10.70
CA ALA A 32 -5.42 -8.04 -10.81
C ALA A 32 -6.13 -7.65 -12.12
N PRO A 33 -7.03 -8.51 -12.67
CA PRO A 33 -7.79 -8.17 -13.87
C PRO A 33 -8.75 -7.00 -13.66
N ALA A 34 -8.93 -6.20 -14.71
CA ALA A 34 -10.01 -5.21 -14.80
C ALA A 34 -11.37 -5.87 -14.56
N GLU A 35 -12.32 -5.09 -14.03
CA GLU A 35 -13.64 -5.58 -13.67
C GLU A 35 -13.62 -6.83 -12.78
N SER A 36 -12.62 -6.98 -11.91
CA SER A 36 -12.60 -8.02 -10.87
C SER A 36 -13.00 -7.45 -9.49
N SER A 37 -13.43 -8.35 -8.61
CA SER A 37 -13.54 -8.04 -7.19
C SER A 37 -12.15 -8.27 -6.59
N PHE A 38 -11.55 -7.25 -6.00
CA PHE A 38 -10.17 -7.29 -5.56
C PHE A 38 -10.04 -7.08 -4.06
N ARG A 39 -9.26 -7.95 -3.42
CA ARG A 39 -8.95 -7.87 -2.00
C ARG A 39 -7.61 -7.13 -1.82
N ALA A 40 -7.67 -5.83 -1.59
CA ALA A 40 -6.49 -5.01 -1.33
C ALA A 40 -6.04 -5.17 0.13
N SER A 41 -5.01 -5.99 0.37
CA SER A 41 -4.34 -6.11 1.70
C SER A 41 -3.13 -5.19 1.73
N PHE A 42 -3.20 -4.13 2.53
CA PHE A 42 -2.10 -3.20 2.77
C PHE A 42 -1.35 -3.60 4.04
N THR A 43 -0.06 -3.87 3.94
CA THR A 43 0.80 -4.16 5.10
C THR A 43 1.40 -2.86 5.62
N VAL A 44 1.21 -2.58 6.92
CA VAL A 44 1.91 -1.52 7.65
C VAL A 44 3.03 -2.18 8.46
N PRO A 45 4.31 -1.95 8.12
CA PRO A 45 5.41 -2.80 8.58
C PRO A 45 6.03 -2.40 9.92
N HIS A 46 5.73 -1.21 10.45
CA HIS A 46 6.24 -0.74 11.73
C HIS A 46 5.50 0.54 12.16
N GLY A 47 5.87 1.07 13.32
CA GLY A 47 5.49 2.37 13.83
C GLY A 47 6.20 3.53 13.12
N CYS A 48 6.11 4.74 13.66
CA CYS A 48 6.79 5.91 13.11
C CYS A 48 7.93 6.28 14.04
N GLN A 49 9.17 5.98 13.66
CA GLN A 49 10.37 6.34 14.43
C GLN A 49 10.24 5.93 15.92
N GLY A 50 9.93 4.66 16.20
CA GLY A 50 9.77 4.15 17.57
C GLY A 50 8.39 4.35 18.19
N ALA A 51 7.51 5.17 17.58
CA ALA A 51 6.18 5.43 18.12
C ALA A 51 5.13 4.50 17.48
N ALA A 52 4.19 4.01 18.29
CA ALA A 52 3.16 3.10 17.81
C ALA A 52 2.16 3.76 16.84
N THR A 53 1.77 3.06 15.79
CA THR A 53 0.74 3.51 14.84
C THR A 53 -0.62 3.48 15.49
N THR A 54 -1.32 4.62 15.42
CA THR A 54 -2.66 4.80 16.00
C THR A 54 -3.72 5.17 14.97
N ARG A 55 -3.32 5.59 13.76
CA ARG A 55 -4.21 5.85 12.63
C ARG A 55 -3.54 5.50 11.31
N VAL A 56 -4.32 4.94 10.40
CA VAL A 56 -3.93 4.72 9.00
C VAL A 56 -5.04 5.21 8.09
N SER A 57 -4.68 6.03 7.11
CA SER A 57 -5.58 6.66 6.15
C SER A 57 -5.24 6.19 4.74
N PHE A 58 -6.24 5.69 4.01
CA PHE A 58 -6.10 5.23 2.63
C PHE A 58 -6.91 6.14 1.72
N TRP A 59 -6.27 6.75 0.72
CA TRP A 59 -6.96 7.47 -0.35
C TRP A 59 -7.17 6.55 -1.54
N LEU A 60 -8.37 6.59 -2.09
CA LEU A 60 -8.79 5.70 -3.16
C LEU A 60 -8.74 6.46 -4.49
N PRO A 61 -8.15 5.87 -5.55
CA PRO A 61 -8.19 6.42 -6.90
C PRO A 61 -9.63 6.74 -7.32
N GLU A 62 -9.81 7.74 -8.16
CA GLU A 62 -11.15 8.16 -8.61
C GLU A 62 -11.90 7.05 -9.35
N SER A 63 -11.17 6.18 -10.04
CA SER A 63 -11.68 5.00 -10.73
C SER A 63 -12.20 3.91 -9.79
N ILE A 64 -11.90 3.99 -8.48
CA ILE A 64 -12.47 3.12 -7.45
C ILE A 64 -13.73 3.76 -6.88
N VAL A 65 -14.87 3.29 -7.37
CA VAL A 65 -16.17 3.82 -6.94
C VAL A 65 -16.63 3.19 -5.63
N GLN A 66 -16.47 1.87 -5.50
CA GLN A 66 -16.92 1.10 -4.35
C GLN A 66 -15.73 0.46 -3.64
N ALA A 67 -15.69 0.68 -2.33
CA ALA A 67 -14.75 0.04 -1.43
C ALA A 67 -15.47 -0.32 -0.13
N LYS A 68 -15.16 -1.48 0.43
CA LYS A 68 -15.64 -1.93 1.74
C LYS A 68 -14.44 -2.32 2.60
N PRO A 69 -14.14 -1.60 3.68
CA PRO A 69 -13.11 -2.03 4.61
C PRO A 69 -13.56 -3.32 5.30
N MET A 70 -12.62 -4.24 5.51
CA MET A 70 -12.84 -5.39 6.38
C MET A 70 -12.93 -4.90 7.83
N VAL A 71 -13.82 -5.52 8.60
CA VAL A 71 -13.90 -5.26 10.04
C VAL A 71 -12.54 -5.48 10.68
N LYS A 72 -12.13 -4.53 11.53
CA LYS A 72 -10.85 -4.58 12.23
C LYS A 72 -11.07 -4.34 13.73
N PRO A 73 -11.13 -5.41 14.55
CA PRO A 73 -11.36 -5.27 15.99
C PRO A 73 -10.35 -4.33 16.66
N GLY A 74 -10.82 -3.49 17.58
CA GLY A 74 -9.98 -2.47 18.24
C GLY A 74 -9.73 -1.21 17.41
N TRP A 75 -10.19 -1.13 16.17
CA TRP A 75 -10.06 0.05 15.32
C TRP A 75 -11.43 0.64 14.98
N LYS A 76 -11.54 1.97 15.09
CA LYS A 76 -12.66 2.73 14.53
C LYS A 76 -12.44 2.91 13.03
N ILE A 77 -13.48 2.64 12.23
CA ILE A 77 -13.45 2.77 10.77
C ILE A 77 -14.33 3.94 10.35
N GLU A 78 -13.77 4.88 9.58
CA GLU A 78 -14.50 5.97 8.95
C GLU A 78 -14.38 5.86 7.42
N ILE A 79 -15.50 6.01 6.72
CA ILE A 79 -15.58 5.92 5.26
C ILE A 79 -16.05 7.29 4.76
N LEU A 80 -15.16 8.03 4.10
CA LEU A 80 -15.47 9.33 3.53
C LEU A 80 -15.87 9.15 2.07
N ARG A 81 -17.05 9.68 1.74
CA ARG A 81 -17.64 9.62 0.40
C ARG A 81 -17.64 11.00 -0.23
N VAL A 82 -17.52 11.04 -1.54
CA VAL A 82 -17.68 12.25 -2.34
C VAL A 82 -18.71 12.02 -3.43
N LYS A 83 -19.50 13.05 -3.72
CA LYS A 83 -20.50 13.01 -4.78
C LYS A 83 -19.81 12.91 -6.14
N LEU A 84 -20.35 12.08 -7.02
CA LEU A 84 -19.95 12.01 -8.42
C LEU A 84 -20.58 13.17 -9.17
N GLU A 85 -19.83 13.79 -10.08
CA GLU A 85 -20.37 14.81 -10.99
C GLU A 85 -21.49 14.22 -11.85
N THR A 86 -21.27 13.01 -12.38
CA THR A 86 -22.26 12.25 -13.15
C THR A 86 -22.56 10.92 -12.45
N PRO A 87 -23.83 10.63 -12.11
CA PRO A 87 -24.21 9.33 -11.57
C PRO A 87 -23.91 8.20 -12.56
N ILE A 88 -23.35 7.11 -12.06
CA ILE A 88 -23.05 5.93 -12.88
C ILE A 88 -24.05 4.81 -12.60
N ASN A 89 -24.20 3.90 -13.57
CA ASN A 89 -25.04 2.72 -13.40
C ASN A 89 -24.29 1.66 -12.59
N GLY A 90 -24.89 1.26 -11.47
CA GLY A 90 -24.46 0.14 -10.65
C GLY A 90 -25.19 -1.17 -11.00
N PRO A 91 -24.89 -2.25 -10.25
CA PRO A 91 -25.58 -3.52 -10.40
C PRO A 91 -27.10 -3.38 -10.23
N HIS A 92 -27.87 -4.21 -10.95
CA HIS A 92 -29.33 -4.27 -10.84
C HIS A 92 -30.06 -2.94 -11.06
N GLY A 93 -29.52 -2.06 -11.91
CA GLY A 93 -30.14 -0.77 -12.24
C GLY A 93 -30.01 0.30 -11.16
N THR A 94 -29.23 0.05 -10.11
CA THR A 94 -28.96 1.05 -9.07
C THR A 94 -28.19 2.25 -9.65
N LYS A 95 -28.50 3.46 -9.20
CA LYS A 95 -27.69 4.64 -9.52
C LYS A 95 -26.67 4.87 -8.42
N ILE A 96 -25.40 4.90 -8.78
CA ILE A 96 -24.34 5.26 -7.85
C ILE A 96 -24.06 6.75 -8.01
N THR A 97 -24.31 7.51 -6.95
CA THR A 97 -24.16 8.97 -6.92
C THR A 97 -22.94 9.43 -6.13
N GLU A 98 -22.27 8.52 -5.42
CA GLU A 98 -21.10 8.80 -4.59
C GLU A 98 -20.05 7.71 -4.76
N ARG A 99 -18.77 8.10 -4.67
CA ARG A 99 -17.64 7.17 -4.55
C ARG A 99 -17.02 7.23 -3.16
N VAL A 100 -16.37 6.15 -2.75
CA VAL A 100 -15.50 6.19 -1.56
C VAL A 100 -14.19 6.90 -1.93
N ALA A 101 -13.90 8.02 -1.28
CA ALA A 101 -12.68 8.79 -1.53
C ALA A 101 -11.56 8.42 -0.55
N LYS A 102 -11.91 8.15 0.71
CA LYS A 102 -10.96 7.88 1.78
C LYS A 102 -11.54 6.88 2.78
N ILE A 103 -10.69 6.00 3.28
CA ILE A 103 -11.00 5.11 4.40
C ILE A 103 -9.97 5.37 5.50
N VAL A 104 -10.42 5.56 6.73
CA VAL A 104 -9.56 5.82 7.89
C VAL A 104 -9.81 4.75 8.94
N PHE A 105 -8.74 4.12 9.40
CA PHE A 105 -8.72 3.29 10.59
C PHE A 105 -8.04 4.08 11.70
N SER A 106 -8.64 4.18 12.89
CA SER A 106 -8.08 4.93 14.01
C SER A 106 -8.34 4.30 15.37
N GLY A 107 -7.58 4.73 16.38
CA GLY A 107 -7.72 4.26 17.76
C GLY A 107 -7.02 2.93 18.05
N GLY A 108 -6.35 2.35 17.05
CA GLY A 108 -5.57 1.13 17.24
C GLY A 108 -4.17 1.40 17.79
N ASN A 109 -3.37 0.33 17.83
CA ASN A 109 -2.01 0.36 18.35
C ASN A 109 -1.17 -0.70 17.63
N ILE A 110 -0.27 -0.27 16.76
CA ILE A 110 0.75 -1.14 16.16
C ILE A 110 2.10 -0.67 16.71
N PRO A 111 2.70 -1.40 17.68
CA PRO A 111 4.04 -1.12 18.16
C PRO A 111 5.07 -1.04 17.04
N ASP A 112 6.20 -0.37 17.30
CA ASP A 112 7.21 -0.11 16.27
C ASP A 112 7.83 -1.39 15.70
N ASP A 113 7.90 -2.45 16.50
CA ASP A 113 8.47 -3.74 16.17
C ASP A 113 7.43 -4.75 15.65
N GLN A 114 6.19 -4.31 15.40
CA GLN A 114 5.08 -5.16 14.96
C GLN A 114 4.50 -4.66 13.64
N ILE A 115 3.85 -5.59 12.94
CA ILE A 115 3.18 -5.32 11.67
C ILE A 115 1.69 -5.57 11.80
N ASP A 116 0.91 -4.95 10.92
CA ASP A 116 -0.50 -5.27 10.77
C ASP A 116 -0.95 -5.10 9.30
N GLU A 117 -2.06 -5.73 8.96
CA GLU A 117 -2.69 -5.59 7.65
C GLU A 117 -4.04 -4.86 7.74
N PHE A 118 -4.28 -4.03 6.71
CA PHE A 118 -5.53 -3.32 6.51
C PHE A 118 -6.12 -3.73 5.18
N VAL A 119 -7.37 -4.18 5.22
CA VAL A 119 -7.99 -4.88 4.10
C VAL A 119 -9.15 -4.09 3.57
N LEU A 120 -9.13 -3.81 2.27
CA LEU A 120 -10.23 -3.20 1.54
C LEU A 120 -10.70 -4.16 0.44
N GLN A 121 -12.00 -4.49 0.44
CA GLN A 121 -12.63 -5.13 -0.71
C GLN A 121 -13.01 -4.04 -1.72
N LEU A 122 -12.44 -4.10 -2.91
CA LEU A 122 -12.61 -3.13 -3.99
C LEU A 122 -13.32 -3.74 -5.19
N ARG A 123 -14.00 -2.89 -5.95
CA ARG A 123 -14.38 -3.19 -7.34
C ARG A 123 -13.40 -2.45 -8.27
N LEU A 124 -12.62 -3.20 -9.06
CA LEU A 124 -11.68 -2.59 -10.00
C LEU A 124 -12.38 -2.01 -11.23
N PRO A 125 -11.82 -0.95 -11.84
CA PRO A 125 -12.40 -0.30 -13.01
C PRO A 125 -12.39 -1.21 -14.24
N LYS A 126 -13.08 -0.76 -15.29
CA LYS A 126 -13.09 -1.44 -16.58
C LYS A 126 -11.78 -1.24 -17.33
N GLU A 127 -11.19 -0.06 -17.19
CA GLU A 127 -9.97 0.34 -17.85
C GLU A 127 -8.77 -0.31 -17.16
N ALA A 128 -7.90 -0.94 -17.96
CA ALA A 128 -6.60 -1.39 -17.50
C ALA A 128 -5.69 -0.17 -17.22
N GLY A 129 -4.70 -0.35 -16.35
CA GLY A 129 -3.76 0.69 -15.98
C GLY A 129 -3.29 0.58 -14.54
N THR A 130 -2.43 1.51 -14.14
CA THR A 130 -1.87 1.55 -12.80
C THR A 130 -2.75 2.38 -11.87
N LEU A 131 -3.09 1.82 -10.71
CA LEU A 131 -3.73 2.53 -9.61
C LEU A 131 -2.73 2.77 -8.49
N TYR A 132 -2.74 3.99 -7.95
CA TYR A 132 -1.92 4.39 -6.81
C TYR A 132 -2.83 4.72 -5.63
N PHE A 133 -2.50 4.17 -4.47
CA PHE A 133 -3.23 4.35 -3.23
C PHE A 133 -2.31 5.10 -2.25
N PRO A 134 -2.44 6.43 -2.16
CA PRO A 134 -1.74 7.18 -1.13
C PRO A 134 -2.16 6.68 0.26
N VAL A 135 -1.18 6.51 1.14
CA VAL A 135 -1.40 6.08 2.52
C VAL A 135 -0.72 7.05 3.47
N GLU A 136 -1.41 7.45 4.53
CA GLU A 136 -0.81 8.21 5.65
C GLU A 136 -0.92 7.36 6.92
N GLN A 137 0.20 7.20 7.60
CA GLN A 137 0.32 6.58 8.90
C GLN A 137 0.57 7.66 9.94
N ALA A 138 -0.19 7.64 11.04
CA ALA A 138 0.05 8.52 12.18
C ALA A 138 0.33 7.71 13.45
N CYS A 139 1.32 8.17 14.20
CA CYS A 139 1.83 7.56 15.43
C CYS A 139 1.85 8.61 16.54
N GLY A 140 0.66 9.09 16.92
CA GLY A 140 0.51 10.27 17.76
C GLY A 140 0.80 11.54 16.96
N GLU A 141 1.79 12.32 17.40
CA GLU A 141 2.20 13.55 16.72
C GLU A 141 3.07 13.29 15.48
N LYS A 142 3.74 12.13 15.43
CA LYS A 142 4.55 11.72 14.27
C LYS A 142 3.69 11.19 13.15
N ARG A 143 4.11 11.42 11.91
CA ARG A 143 3.42 10.93 10.70
C ARG A 143 4.42 10.47 9.64
N MET A 144 3.98 9.51 8.83
CA MET A 144 4.66 9.11 7.61
C MET A 144 3.63 9.02 6.48
N GLY A 145 3.98 9.54 5.31
CA GLY A 145 3.11 9.52 4.14
C GLY A 145 3.76 8.74 3.02
N TRP A 146 3.07 7.71 2.52
CA TRP A 146 3.41 6.96 1.32
C TRP A 146 2.50 7.46 0.20
N THR A 147 2.82 8.61 -0.39
CA THR A 147 1.89 9.37 -1.22
C THR A 147 2.43 9.75 -2.60
N GLU A 148 3.71 9.50 -2.86
CA GLU A 148 4.34 9.92 -4.10
C GLU A 148 3.89 9.04 -5.27
N ILE A 149 3.59 9.68 -6.40
CA ILE A 149 3.21 9.04 -7.66
C ILE A 149 4.31 9.36 -8.67
N PRO A 150 4.87 8.35 -9.37
CA PRO A 150 5.98 8.59 -10.28
C PRO A 150 5.55 9.46 -11.46
N ALA A 151 6.41 10.39 -11.86
CA ALA A 151 6.27 11.07 -13.15
C ALA A 151 6.44 10.06 -14.30
N SER A 152 6.09 10.47 -15.53
CA SER A 152 6.10 9.59 -16.72
C SER A 152 7.46 8.93 -17.03
N HIS A 153 8.57 9.50 -16.54
CA HIS A 153 9.94 9.00 -16.73
C HIS A 153 10.52 8.30 -15.50
N GLN A 154 9.72 8.09 -14.45
CA GLN A 154 10.14 7.47 -13.19
C GLN A 154 9.35 6.19 -12.91
N THR A 155 9.87 5.41 -11.97
CA THR A 155 9.21 4.25 -11.37
C THR A 155 9.06 4.47 -9.87
N THR A 156 8.25 3.65 -9.19
CA THR A 156 8.11 3.72 -7.73
C THR A 156 9.40 3.43 -6.96
N ARG A 157 10.44 2.89 -7.63
CA ARG A 157 11.76 2.64 -7.02
C ARG A 157 12.60 3.90 -6.94
N ASP A 158 12.27 4.90 -7.75
CA ASP A 158 12.97 6.19 -7.80
C ASP A 158 12.40 7.18 -6.77
N LEU A 159 11.38 6.76 -6.03
CA LEU A 159 10.65 7.57 -5.06
C LEU A 159 11.04 7.18 -3.64
N GLU A 160 11.17 8.17 -2.77
CA GLU A 160 11.46 7.94 -1.36
C GLU A 160 10.21 7.40 -0.64
N ASN A 161 9.04 7.95 -0.97
CA ASN A 161 7.80 7.63 -0.29
C ASN A 161 6.68 7.25 -1.26
N PRO A 162 6.86 6.18 -2.06
CA PRO A 162 5.92 5.78 -3.10
C PRO A 162 4.56 5.37 -2.51
N ALA A 163 3.49 5.84 -3.13
CA ALA A 163 2.15 5.31 -2.89
C ALA A 163 2.07 3.81 -3.23
N ALA A 164 1.21 3.07 -2.52
CA ALA A 164 0.99 1.66 -2.81
C ALA A 164 0.39 1.48 -4.21
N MET A 165 0.98 0.60 -5.01
CA MET A 165 0.67 0.46 -6.43
C MET A 165 -0.03 -0.86 -6.74
N LEU A 166 -1.08 -0.80 -7.56
CA LEU A 166 -1.77 -1.96 -8.16
C LEU A 166 -1.79 -1.83 -9.68
N MET A 167 -1.33 -2.87 -10.39
CA MET A 167 -1.46 -2.98 -11.83
C MET A 167 -2.79 -3.66 -12.20
N VAL A 168 -3.71 -2.92 -12.79
CA VAL A 168 -4.94 -3.47 -13.35
C VAL A 168 -4.65 -3.98 -14.75
N THR A 169 -4.68 -5.31 -14.92
CA THR A 169 -4.46 -5.93 -16.23
C THR A 169 -5.74 -5.91 -17.05
N PRO A 170 -5.68 -6.03 -18.39
CA PRO A 170 -6.87 -6.26 -19.20
C PRO A 170 -7.67 -7.45 -18.69
N LYS A 171 -8.98 -7.41 -18.93
CA LYS A 171 -9.85 -8.57 -18.69
C LYS A 171 -9.43 -9.69 -19.65
N PRO A 172 -9.30 -10.95 -19.17
CA PRO A 172 -9.03 -12.09 -20.02
C PRO A 172 -10.08 -12.29 -21.12
#